data_AF-A0A3N4I9J4-F1
#
_entry.id   AF-A0A3N4I9J4-F1
#
_cell.length_a   1.000
_cell.length_b   1.000
_cell.length_c   1.000
_cell.angle_alpha   90.00
_cell.angle_beta   90.00
_cell.angle_gamma   90.00
#
_symmetry.space_group_name_H-M   'P 1'
#
loop_
_entity.id
_entity.type
_entity.pdbx_description
1 polymer ?
#
loop_
_entity_poly.entity_id
_entity_poly.type
_entity_poly.pdbx_seq_one_letter_code
_entity_poly.pdbx_strand_id
1 'polypeptide(L)'
;MFGFKTTPSAILPAPSSPRLRSRTGLRLKMFSLPRRTIFIFFCGVFLITLLTIVHQLQLTTSQVKNYTTWIRDHGGHVSVAGDTTSTATTAADLPGSTEVYIQEQLEVPPPHDPSSPPDSKGCEALVESHRKTLLNTFSKSLRPYTTVNLLANPPITPEDAFISVSQSLLLQHLGITISESCSTPKTCNFTDPTLPILISSPSSPSLNPLEKPSTPLLTLLQSGNIQNDTPIHGFPLPHRHLDPIRTKETLTAYHAHQNLHLTASDSISHSFLTTNFPGSSGLQSHLIPDITFFLGSRPDLKSRYQRRVDVLILGSGTSWPDPKEDWINKWRSLDIKKGFWSVKVDFRPHGINETGEWTPDQTYKEGDKWHADPRTQTVKTWRGTWSELTDADQGDDWKRTLTAMEHIASARLVITDRLHVHIMATILNIPHILLDRSSEGVLLDHDVWTRTCGNVRVVGSIEDAWDMAKGFLGANGGGLEWLVGEGRRGSDMVEE
;
A
#
# COMPACT_ATOMS: atom_id res chain seq x y z
N MET A 1 -30.24 -27.38 -18.40
CA MET A 1 -31.27 -28.23 -17.74
C MET A 1 -30.62 -28.88 -16.52
N PHE A 2 -30.60 -28.22 -15.38
CA PHE A 2 -30.25 -28.79 -14.07
C PHE A 2 -31.00 -27.96 -13.03
N GLY A 3 -31.96 -28.59 -12.34
CA GLY A 3 -32.83 -27.95 -11.35
C GLY A 3 -32.38 -28.30 -9.94
N PHE A 4 -32.14 -27.29 -9.11
CA PHE A 4 -31.94 -27.47 -7.68
C PHE A 4 -33.29 -27.35 -6.95
N LYS A 5 -33.69 -28.45 -6.29
CA LYS A 5 -34.77 -28.46 -5.30
C LYS A 5 -34.21 -27.97 -3.97
N THR A 6 -34.78 -26.90 -3.43
CA THR A 6 -34.56 -26.47 -2.04
C THR A 6 -35.65 -27.08 -1.15
N THR A 7 -35.23 -27.76 -0.08
CA THR A 7 -36.09 -28.17 1.05
C THR A 7 -35.97 -27.14 2.18
N PRO A 8 -37.07 -26.81 2.88
CA PRO A 8 -37.05 -25.81 3.95
C PRO A 8 -36.52 -26.40 5.26
N SER A 9 -35.56 -25.71 5.88
CA SER A 9 -35.04 -26.03 7.22
C SER A 9 -36.02 -25.58 8.32
N ALA A 10 -36.25 -26.48 9.27
CA ALA A 10 -37.06 -26.27 10.45
C ALA A 10 -36.40 -25.30 11.44
N ILE A 11 -37.19 -24.37 11.98
CA ILE A 11 -36.80 -23.42 13.02
C ILE A 11 -36.93 -24.11 14.39
N LEU A 12 -35.83 -24.24 15.12
CA LEU A 12 -35.81 -24.64 16.53
C LEU A 12 -35.77 -23.40 17.45
N PRO A 13 -36.46 -23.42 18.60
CA PRO A 13 -36.55 -22.27 19.50
C PRO A 13 -35.28 -22.09 20.34
N ALA A 14 -34.93 -20.82 20.59
CA ALA A 14 -33.78 -20.39 21.38
C ALA A 14 -33.89 -20.78 22.87
N PRO A 15 -32.77 -21.14 23.54
CA PRO A 15 -32.77 -21.44 24.96
C PRO A 15 -32.82 -20.16 25.82
N SER A 16 -33.68 -20.18 26.84
CA SER A 16 -33.85 -19.13 27.83
C SER A 16 -32.64 -19.01 28.78
N SER A 17 -32.09 -17.81 28.90
CA SER A 17 -31.01 -17.44 29.82
C SER A 17 -31.44 -17.44 31.29
N PRO A 18 -30.62 -17.95 32.24
CA PRO A 18 -30.95 -17.95 33.66
C PRO A 18 -30.69 -16.58 34.33
N ARG A 19 -31.66 -16.14 35.14
CA ARG A 19 -31.58 -14.95 36.01
C ARG A 19 -30.60 -15.19 37.17
N LEU A 20 -29.52 -14.42 37.22
CA LEU A 20 -28.60 -14.36 38.37
C LEU A 20 -29.20 -13.50 39.49
N ARG A 21 -29.31 -14.11 40.68
CA ARG A 21 -29.70 -13.46 41.95
C ARG A 21 -28.53 -12.63 42.48
N SER A 22 -28.78 -11.36 42.82
CA SER A 22 -27.85 -10.53 43.55
C SER A 22 -27.87 -10.86 45.05
N ARG A 23 -26.70 -11.14 45.62
CA ARG A 23 -26.45 -11.11 47.07
C ARG A 23 -24.95 -10.99 47.33
N THR A 24 -24.52 -9.84 47.84
CA THR A 24 -23.84 -9.67 49.14
C THR A 24 -23.35 -8.22 49.25
N GLY A 25 -23.86 -7.51 50.25
CA GLY A 25 -23.39 -6.17 50.59
C GLY A 25 -22.12 -6.27 51.42
N LEU A 26 -21.00 -5.86 50.83
CA LEU A 26 -19.73 -5.69 51.55
C LEU A 26 -19.69 -4.27 52.14
N ARG A 27 -19.94 -4.13 53.44
CA ARG A 27 -19.71 -2.87 54.18
C ARG A 27 -18.21 -2.70 54.43
N LEU A 28 -17.55 -1.91 53.60
CA LEU A 28 -16.19 -1.40 53.87
C LEU A 28 -16.24 -0.42 55.06
N LYS A 29 -15.64 -0.81 56.19
CA LYS A 29 -15.30 0.11 57.28
C LYS A 29 -14.16 1.01 56.80
N MET A 30 -14.46 2.28 56.51
CA MET A 30 -13.42 3.28 56.27
C MET A 30 -12.69 3.57 57.58
N PHE A 31 -11.40 3.26 57.63
CA PHE A 31 -10.50 3.77 58.65
C PHE A 31 -10.26 5.26 58.38
N SER A 32 -10.58 6.12 59.35
CA SER A 32 -10.27 7.56 59.27
C SER A 32 -8.77 7.76 59.46
N LEU A 33 -8.02 7.81 58.37
CA LEU A 33 -6.63 8.27 58.41
C LEU A 33 -6.60 9.80 58.64
N PRO A 34 -5.70 10.31 59.48
CA PRO A 34 -5.58 11.75 59.71
C PRO A 34 -5.25 12.47 58.40
N ARG A 35 -5.94 13.59 58.14
CA ARG A 35 -5.87 14.36 56.88
C ARG A 35 -4.44 14.67 56.41
N ARG A 36 -3.48 14.79 57.33
CA ARG A 36 -2.05 15.02 57.00
C ARG A 36 -1.41 13.83 56.27
N THR A 37 -1.75 12.60 56.63
CA THR A 37 -1.20 11.40 55.99
C THR A 37 -1.74 11.23 54.58
N ILE A 38 -3.01 11.57 54.37
CA ILE A 38 -3.66 11.55 53.06
C ILE A 38 -2.98 12.57 52.13
N PHE A 39 -2.73 13.79 52.61
CA PHE A 39 -2.09 14.84 51.80
C PHE A 39 -0.66 14.47 51.39
N ILE A 40 0.15 13.93 52.31
CA ILE A 40 1.53 13.50 52.01
C ILE A 40 1.52 12.36 50.98
N PHE A 41 0.59 11.41 51.10
CA PHE A 41 0.47 10.30 50.16
C PHE A 41 0.11 10.80 48.75
N PHE A 42 -0.86 11.71 48.63
CA PHE A 42 -1.23 12.28 47.33
C PHE A 42 -0.12 13.12 46.71
N CYS A 43 0.61 13.92 47.49
CA CYS A 43 1.77 14.66 47.00
C CYS A 43 2.89 13.72 46.52
N GLY A 44 3.14 12.61 47.23
CA GLY A 44 4.12 11.60 46.83
C GLY A 44 3.75 10.91 45.51
N VAL A 45 2.50 10.48 45.38
CA VAL A 45 1.98 9.87 44.13
C VAL A 45 2.04 10.85 42.97
N PHE A 46 1.67 12.11 43.20
CA PHE A 46 1.73 13.16 42.17
C PHE A 46 3.17 13.42 41.72
N LEU A 47 4.13 13.51 42.64
CA LEU A 47 5.54 13.73 42.33
C LEU A 47 6.14 12.57 41.53
N ILE A 48 5.84 11.32 41.90
CA ILE A 48 6.29 10.13 41.17
C ILE A 48 5.70 10.12 39.75
N THR A 49 4.42 10.47 39.62
CA THR A 49 3.75 10.56 38.31
C THR A 49 4.40 11.63 37.43
N LEU A 50 4.67 12.82 37.98
CA LEU A 50 5.33 13.92 37.28
C LEU A 50 6.75 13.54 36.82
N LEU A 51 7.54 12.90 37.69
CA LEU A 51 8.89 12.43 37.36
C LEU A 51 8.87 11.37 36.26
N THR A 52 7.86 10.49 36.27
CA THR A 52 7.67 9.48 35.22
C THR A 52 7.36 10.13 33.88
N ILE A 53 6.49 11.15 33.86
CA ILE A 53 6.16 11.91 32.64
C ILE A 53 7.40 12.64 32.10
N VAL A 54 8.16 13.33 32.96
CA VAL A 54 9.39 14.03 32.56
C VAL A 54 10.43 13.06 31.98
N HIS A 55 10.59 11.87 32.59
CA HIS A 55 11.52 10.86 32.08
C HIS A 55 11.08 10.32 30.70
N GLN A 56 9.78 10.08 30.50
CA GLN A 56 9.24 9.65 29.19
C GLN A 56 9.43 10.72 28.10
N LEU A 57 9.28 12.00 28.44
CA LEU A 57 9.53 13.12 27.52
C LEU A 57 11.01 13.28 27.14
N GLN A 58 11.93 12.98 28.05
CA GLN A 58 13.37 12.99 27.77
C GLN A 58 13.81 11.81 26.88
N LEU A 59 13.22 10.63 27.06
CA LEU A 59 13.50 9.46 26.23
C LEU A 59 13.03 9.67 24.78
N THR A 60 11.82 10.22 24.60
CA THR A 60 11.26 10.50 23.26
C THR A 60 12.06 11.55 22.50
N THR A 61 12.47 12.65 23.14
CA THR A 61 13.30 13.70 22.49
C THR A 61 14.69 13.19 22.07
N SER A 62 15.32 12.33 22.88
CA SER A 62 16.59 11.69 22.52
C SER A 62 16.44 10.71 21.35
N GLN A 63 15.37 9.90 21.34
CA GLN A 63 15.10 8.96 20.26
C GLN A 63 14.81 9.64 18.92
N VAL A 64 14.01 10.71 18.90
CA VAL A 64 13.73 11.48 17.69
C VAL A 64 15.02 12.08 17.12
N LYS A 65 15.90 12.61 17.98
CA LYS A 65 17.19 13.19 17.54
C LYS A 65 18.13 12.14 16.94
N ASN A 66 18.18 10.94 17.52
CA ASN A 66 18.95 9.82 16.96
C ASN A 66 18.37 9.36 15.63
N TYR A 67 17.04 9.35 15.48
CA TYR A 67 16.37 8.95 14.25
C TYR A 67 16.61 9.94 13.10
N THR A 68 16.45 11.25 13.35
CA THR A 68 16.76 12.28 12.34
C THR A 68 18.23 12.26 11.92
N THR A 69 19.12 11.93 12.85
CA THR A 69 20.55 11.75 12.57
C THR A 69 20.79 10.51 11.73
N TRP A 70 20.14 9.38 12.05
CA TRP A 70 20.24 8.14 11.28
C TRP A 70 19.75 8.30 9.84
N ILE A 71 18.58 8.92 9.61
CA ILE A 71 18.08 9.23 8.27
C ILE A 71 19.05 10.13 7.50
N ARG A 72 19.59 11.17 8.13
CA ARG A 72 20.53 12.07 7.47
C ARG A 72 21.85 11.37 7.12
N ASP A 73 22.33 10.51 8.00
CA ASP A 73 23.64 9.87 7.87
C ASP A 73 23.60 8.62 6.97
N HIS A 74 22.43 8.00 6.77
CA HIS A 74 22.26 6.78 5.95
C HIS A 74 21.28 6.93 4.77
N GLY A 75 20.51 8.02 4.71
CA GLY A 75 19.59 8.34 3.61
C GLY A 75 20.23 9.14 2.47
N GLY A 76 21.52 9.49 2.58
CA GLY A 76 22.29 10.03 1.47
C GLY A 76 22.83 8.90 0.60
N HIS A 77 22.44 8.90 -0.69
CA HIS A 77 22.96 8.08 -1.79
C HIS A 77 24.00 7.00 -1.39
N VAL A 78 23.53 5.75 -1.27
CA VAL A 78 24.42 4.58 -1.28
C VAL A 78 25.11 4.52 -2.64
N SER A 79 26.28 5.13 -2.72
CA SER A 79 27.19 4.99 -3.85
C SER A 79 27.91 3.67 -3.66
N VAL A 80 27.55 2.67 -4.45
CA VAL A 80 28.28 1.39 -4.49
C VAL A 80 29.63 1.66 -5.17
N ALA A 81 30.64 1.99 -4.36
CA ALA A 81 32.02 2.10 -4.82
C ALA A 81 32.58 0.68 -5.03
N GLY A 82 32.75 0.29 -6.29
CA GLY A 82 33.50 -0.90 -6.66
C GLY A 82 34.99 -0.59 -6.62
N ASP A 83 35.67 -0.98 -5.54
CA ASP A 83 37.13 -0.98 -5.48
C ASP A 83 37.64 -2.43 -5.61
N THR A 84 38.10 -2.76 -6.82
CA THR A 84 38.83 -3.99 -7.12
C THR A 84 40.29 -3.82 -6.73
N THR A 85 40.68 -4.32 -5.55
CA THR A 85 42.01 -4.91 -5.29
C THR A 85 42.05 -5.54 -3.90
N SER A 86 42.08 -6.86 -3.80
CA SER A 86 42.97 -7.52 -2.82
C SER A 86 43.26 -8.97 -3.16
N THR A 87 44.51 -9.29 -2.90
CA THR A 87 45.27 -10.52 -3.00
C THR A 87 44.67 -11.71 -2.24
N ALA A 88 44.76 -12.87 -2.87
CA ALA A 88 44.40 -14.17 -2.34
C ALA A 88 45.13 -14.51 -1.03
N THR A 89 44.36 -14.93 -0.01
CA THR A 89 44.85 -15.78 1.06
C THR A 89 43.82 -16.89 1.31
N THR A 90 44.25 -18.13 1.13
CA THR A 90 43.50 -19.37 1.36
C THR A 90 43.20 -19.59 2.84
N ALA A 91 41.92 -19.81 3.18
CA ALA A 91 41.49 -20.46 4.42
C ALA A 91 40.24 -21.31 4.16
N ALA A 92 40.21 -22.46 4.82
CA ALA A 92 39.38 -23.62 4.52
C ALA A 92 37.94 -23.57 5.09
N ASP A 93 37.05 -24.23 4.35
CA ASP A 93 35.87 -25.03 4.76
C ASP A 93 34.92 -24.50 5.84
N LEU A 94 33.84 -23.85 5.37
CA LEU A 94 32.48 -23.97 5.89
C LEU A 94 31.50 -24.00 4.70
N PRO A 95 30.52 -24.91 4.62
CA PRO A 95 29.51 -24.91 3.56
C PRO A 95 28.44 -23.85 3.88
N GLY A 96 28.78 -22.58 3.71
CA GLY A 96 27.82 -21.49 3.68
C GLY A 96 27.21 -21.42 2.29
N SER A 97 25.89 -21.61 2.20
CA SER A 97 25.12 -21.37 0.98
C SER A 97 25.27 -19.90 0.57
N THR A 98 26.29 -19.62 -0.24
CA THR A 98 26.38 -18.37 -0.98
C THR A 98 25.31 -18.49 -2.06
N GLU A 99 24.08 -18.06 -1.78
CA GLU A 99 23.16 -17.72 -2.84
C GLU A 99 23.82 -16.57 -3.60
N VAL A 100 24.53 -16.93 -4.67
CA VAL A 100 24.95 -16.00 -5.70
C VAL A 100 23.66 -15.47 -6.30
N TYR A 101 23.23 -14.32 -5.78
CA TYR A 101 22.20 -13.52 -6.41
C TYR A 101 22.82 -13.07 -7.73
N ILE A 102 22.62 -13.86 -8.78
CA ILE A 102 22.87 -13.41 -10.15
C ILE A 102 21.78 -12.38 -10.43
N GLN A 103 21.96 -11.17 -9.89
CA GLN A 103 21.63 -10.00 -10.69
C GLN A 103 22.56 -10.13 -11.88
N GLU A 104 22.07 -10.83 -12.90
CA GLU A 104 22.53 -10.63 -14.26
C GLU A 104 22.50 -9.11 -14.40
N GLN A 105 23.68 -8.49 -14.47
CA GLN A 105 23.79 -7.05 -14.59
C GLN A 105 23.11 -6.72 -15.90
N LEU A 106 21.78 -6.50 -15.87
CA LEU A 106 21.11 -5.73 -16.90
C LEU A 106 21.93 -4.46 -16.95
N GLU A 107 22.62 -4.25 -18.08
CA GLU A 107 23.29 -2.99 -18.34
C GLU A 107 22.29 -1.90 -18.05
N VAL A 108 22.50 -1.21 -16.92
CA VAL A 108 21.55 -0.22 -16.44
C VAL A 108 21.58 0.88 -17.49
N PRO A 109 20.51 1.10 -18.26
CA PRO A 109 20.51 2.17 -19.23
C PRO A 109 20.84 3.48 -18.51
N PRO A 110 21.59 4.39 -19.15
CA PRO A 110 21.96 5.65 -18.53
C PRO A 110 20.69 6.34 -18.01
N PRO A 111 20.73 6.93 -16.81
CA PRO A 111 19.56 7.56 -16.21
C PRO A 111 18.98 8.58 -17.20
N HIS A 112 17.67 8.51 -17.40
CA HIS A 112 16.97 9.44 -18.28
C HIS A 112 17.18 10.88 -17.82
N ASP A 113 17.27 11.80 -18.78
CA ASP A 113 17.33 13.23 -18.49
C ASP A 113 16.08 13.62 -17.67
N PRO A 114 16.24 14.07 -16.41
CA PRO A 114 15.10 14.39 -15.54
C PRO A 114 14.28 15.57 -16.08
N SER A 115 14.84 16.39 -16.97
CA SER A 115 14.13 17.50 -17.63
C SER A 115 13.32 17.06 -18.85
N SER A 116 13.56 15.85 -19.37
CA SER A 116 12.81 15.32 -20.50
C SER A 116 11.43 14.81 -20.05
N PRO A 117 10.36 15.03 -20.81
CA PRO A 117 9.07 14.41 -20.55
C PRO A 117 9.16 12.87 -20.52
N PRO A 118 8.28 12.18 -19.78
CA PRO A 118 8.23 10.72 -19.81
C PRO A 118 8.01 10.18 -21.23
N ASP A 119 8.77 9.15 -21.62
CA ASP A 119 8.61 8.48 -22.92
C ASP A 119 7.45 7.47 -22.84
N SER A 120 6.81 7.24 -23.98
CA SER A 120 5.77 6.23 -24.15
C SER A 120 6.28 4.79 -24.26
N LYS A 121 7.59 4.57 -24.19
CA LYS A 121 8.22 3.27 -24.42
C LYS A 121 9.11 2.85 -23.25
N GLY A 122 9.22 1.55 -23.01
CA GLY A 122 10.42 0.97 -22.40
C GLY A 122 10.26 0.38 -21.01
N CYS A 123 9.04 0.07 -20.56
CA CYS A 123 8.85 -0.55 -19.23
C CYS A 123 8.31 -1.97 -19.29
N GLU A 124 7.92 -2.45 -20.48
CA GLU A 124 7.37 -3.79 -20.67
C GLU A 124 8.37 -4.89 -20.31
N ALA A 125 9.62 -4.75 -20.74
CA ALA A 125 10.70 -5.69 -20.40
C ALA A 125 10.99 -5.69 -18.90
N LEU A 126 10.93 -4.52 -18.26
CA LEU A 126 11.11 -4.37 -16.81
C LEU A 126 9.98 -5.06 -16.05
N VAL A 127 8.73 -4.80 -16.41
CA VAL A 127 7.55 -5.45 -15.80
C VAL A 127 7.62 -6.97 -15.94
N GLU A 128 8.00 -7.47 -17.12
CA GLU A 128 8.13 -8.91 -17.34
C GLU A 128 9.29 -9.53 -16.55
N SER A 129 10.42 -8.81 -16.42
CA SER A 129 11.53 -9.22 -15.55
C SER A 129 11.10 -9.33 -14.08
N HIS A 130 10.32 -8.36 -13.60
CA HIS A 130 9.79 -8.37 -12.23
C HIS A 130 8.81 -9.53 -12.00
N ARG A 131 7.90 -9.76 -12.96
CA ARG A 131 6.98 -10.91 -12.94
C ARG A 131 7.74 -12.24 -12.89
N LYS A 132 8.80 -12.39 -13.69
CA LYS A 132 9.67 -13.58 -13.68
C LYS A 132 10.40 -13.73 -12.34
N THR A 133 10.86 -12.64 -11.74
CA THR A 133 11.53 -12.65 -10.43
C THR A 133 10.58 -13.14 -9.33
N LEU A 134 9.34 -12.62 -9.31
CA LEU A 134 8.28 -13.09 -8.43
C LEU A 134 8.00 -14.58 -8.62
N LEU A 135 7.79 -15.02 -9.86
CA LEU A 135 7.53 -16.42 -10.18
C LEU A 135 8.69 -17.34 -9.74
N ASN A 136 9.93 -16.97 -10.03
CA ASN A 136 11.11 -17.76 -9.67
C ASN A 136 11.28 -17.85 -8.15
N THR A 137 10.99 -16.76 -7.43
CA THR A 137 11.13 -16.71 -5.97
C THR A 137 10.07 -17.59 -5.32
N PHE A 138 8.80 -17.38 -5.66
CA PHE A 138 7.69 -18.11 -5.05
C PHE A 138 7.57 -19.56 -5.54
N SER A 139 7.97 -19.88 -6.78
CA SER A 139 8.02 -21.28 -7.24
C SER A 139 9.05 -22.11 -6.49
N LYS A 140 10.13 -21.51 -5.99
CA LYS A 140 11.11 -22.18 -5.13
C LYS A 140 10.58 -22.33 -3.71
N SER A 141 10.11 -21.24 -3.10
CA SER A 141 9.70 -21.23 -1.68
C SER A 141 8.39 -21.96 -1.43
N LEU A 142 7.46 -21.95 -2.39
CA LEU A 142 6.15 -22.60 -2.27
C LEU A 142 6.05 -23.95 -2.98
N ARG A 143 7.12 -24.43 -3.63
CA ARG A 143 7.16 -25.73 -4.35
C ARG A 143 6.54 -26.90 -3.58
N PRO A 144 6.77 -27.05 -2.26
CA PRO A 144 6.28 -28.21 -1.52
C PRO A 144 4.76 -28.22 -1.32
N TYR A 145 4.08 -27.10 -1.58
CA TYR A 145 2.70 -26.89 -1.19
C TYR A 145 1.77 -26.87 -2.40
N THR A 146 0.64 -27.55 -2.28
CA THR A 146 -0.47 -27.48 -3.25
C THR A 146 -1.68 -26.76 -2.65
N THR A 147 -1.69 -26.58 -1.33
CA THR A 147 -2.78 -25.93 -0.59
C THR A 147 -2.20 -25.06 0.52
N VAL A 148 -2.77 -23.88 0.71
CA VAL A 148 -2.32 -22.88 1.70
C VAL A 148 -3.51 -22.27 2.44
N ASN A 149 -3.26 -21.79 3.65
CA ASN A 149 -4.14 -20.83 4.33
C ASN A 149 -3.68 -19.40 3.98
N LEU A 150 -4.62 -18.48 3.81
CA LEU A 150 -4.33 -17.08 3.51
C LEU A 150 -4.75 -16.19 4.69
N LEU A 151 -3.80 -15.47 5.26
CA LEU A 151 -4.07 -14.35 6.15
C LEU A 151 -4.05 -13.07 5.31
N ALA A 152 -5.22 -12.58 4.91
CA ALA A 152 -5.36 -11.41 4.05
C ALA A 152 -6.42 -10.44 4.60
N ASN A 153 -6.06 -9.17 4.78
CA ASN A 153 -7.08 -8.15 4.99
C ASN A 153 -7.93 -8.04 3.71
N PRO A 154 -9.28 -7.92 3.82
CA PRO A 154 -10.12 -7.70 2.67
C PRO A 154 -9.69 -6.37 2.03
N PRO A 155 -9.65 -6.29 0.70
CA PRO A 155 -9.27 -5.05 0.06
C PRO A 155 -10.32 -3.98 0.36
N ILE A 156 -9.88 -2.88 0.95
CA ILE A 156 -10.74 -1.73 1.28
C ILE A 156 -10.62 -0.69 0.17
N THR A 157 -9.46 -0.64 -0.48
CA THR A 157 -9.17 0.24 -1.61
C THR A 157 -8.92 -0.57 -2.89
N PRO A 158 -9.10 0.03 -4.08
CA PRO A 158 -8.67 -0.63 -5.30
C PRO A 158 -7.15 -0.89 -5.39
N GLU A 159 -6.31 -0.25 -4.56
CA GLU A 159 -4.87 -0.57 -4.47
C GLU A 159 -4.67 -1.92 -3.79
N ASP A 160 -5.40 -2.15 -2.70
CA ASP A 160 -5.45 -3.45 -2.05
C ASP A 160 -6.00 -4.53 -3.00
N ALA A 161 -6.94 -4.15 -3.86
CA ALA A 161 -7.50 -5.07 -4.86
C ALA A 161 -6.44 -5.48 -5.91
N PHE A 162 -5.56 -4.56 -6.35
CA PHE A 162 -4.45 -4.93 -7.24
C PHE A 162 -3.56 -5.99 -6.61
N ILE A 163 -3.22 -5.82 -5.33
CA ILE A 163 -2.41 -6.77 -4.56
C ILE A 163 -3.13 -8.12 -4.50
N SER A 164 -4.40 -8.14 -4.07
CA SER A 164 -5.20 -9.37 -3.92
C SER A 164 -5.33 -10.16 -5.23
N VAL A 165 -5.64 -9.47 -6.33
CA VAL A 165 -5.74 -10.08 -7.67
C VAL A 165 -4.40 -10.67 -8.10
N SER A 166 -3.30 -9.95 -7.87
CA SER A 166 -1.96 -10.38 -8.27
C SER A 166 -1.49 -11.61 -7.48
N GLN A 167 -1.80 -11.67 -6.18
CA GLN A 167 -1.55 -12.84 -5.35
C GLN A 167 -2.34 -14.05 -5.84
N SER A 168 -3.64 -13.86 -6.12
CA SER A 168 -4.50 -14.91 -6.65
C SER A 168 -3.98 -15.45 -7.98
N LEU A 169 -3.55 -14.57 -8.89
CA LEU A 169 -2.93 -14.96 -10.16
C LEU A 169 -1.65 -15.76 -9.97
N LEU A 170 -0.77 -15.34 -9.05
CA LEU A 170 0.48 -16.05 -8.77
C LEU A 170 0.21 -17.45 -8.23
N LEU A 171 -0.68 -17.58 -7.25
CA LEU A 171 -1.03 -18.88 -6.66
C LEU A 171 -1.69 -19.79 -7.69
N GLN A 172 -2.60 -19.26 -8.51
CA GLN A 172 -3.18 -20.01 -9.63
C GLN A 172 -2.11 -20.49 -10.61
N HIS A 173 -1.14 -19.64 -10.96
CA HIS A 173 -0.04 -20.01 -11.85
C HIS A 173 0.86 -21.10 -11.25
N LEU A 174 1.03 -21.12 -9.93
CA LEU A 174 1.78 -22.14 -9.20
C LEU A 174 0.97 -23.43 -8.95
N GLY A 175 -0.32 -23.46 -9.31
CA GLY A 175 -1.20 -24.59 -9.02
C GLY A 175 -1.53 -24.75 -7.53
N ILE A 176 -1.49 -23.66 -6.77
CA ILE A 176 -1.77 -23.64 -5.32
C ILE A 176 -3.21 -23.20 -5.09
N THR A 177 -3.95 -23.98 -4.30
CA THR A 177 -5.32 -23.65 -3.88
C THR A 177 -5.34 -23.01 -2.50
N ILE A 178 -6.17 -21.99 -2.30
CA ILE A 178 -6.42 -21.41 -0.98
C ILE A 178 -7.49 -22.27 -0.30
N SER A 179 -7.15 -22.88 0.85
CA SER A 179 -8.11 -23.64 1.66
C SER A 179 -9.07 -22.70 2.38
N GLU A 180 -8.51 -21.76 3.13
CA GLU A 180 -9.23 -20.77 3.92
C GLU A 180 -8.54 -19.41 3.82
N SER A 181 -9.34 -18.36 3.84
CA SER A 181 -8.86 -16.98 3.93
C SER A 181 -9.44 -16.32 5.17
N CYS A 182 -8.60 -15.59 5.90
CA CYS A 182 -9.00 -14.89 7.10
C CYS A 182 -8.46 -13.46 7.14
N SER A 183 -9.32 -12.54 7.56
CA SER A 183 -9.06 -11.11 7.62
C SER A 183 -8.60 -10.60 8.97
N THR A 184 -9.03 -11.24 10.05
CA THR A 184 -8.84 -10.73 11.40
C THR A 184 -8.21 -11.79 12.29
N PRO A 185 -6.95 -11.62 12.71
CA PRO A 185 -6.20 -12.64 13.45
C PRO A 185 -6.91 -13.17 14.69
N LYS A 186 -7.63 -12.28 15.40
CA LYS A 186 -8.37 -12.61 16.62
C LYS A 186 -9.46 -13.66 16.39
N THR A 187 -9.96 -13.77 15.17
CA THR A 187 -11.00 -14.71 14.78
C THR A 187 -10.50 -15.74 13.77
N CYS A 188 -9.22 -15.71 13.39
CA CYS A 188 -8.66 -16.72 12.50
C CYS A 188 -8.49 -18.02 13.26
N ASN A 189 -9.36 -18.97 12.95
CA ASN A 189 -9.26 -20.35 13.39
C ASN A 189 -9.33 -21.23 12.14
N PHE A 190 -8.16 -21.48 11.54
CA PHE A 190 -8.07 -22.32 10.36
C PHE A 190 -8.49 -23.75 10.73
N THR A 191 -9.34 -24.38 9.90
CA THR A 191 -9.78 -25.77 10.15
C THR A 191 -8.59 -26.73 10.14
N ASP A 192 -7.62 -26.46 9.26
CA ASP A 192 -6.33 -27.15 9.24
C ASP A 192 -5.18 -26.17 9.51
N PRO A 193 -4.75 -26.02 10.79
CA PRO A 193 -3.65 -25.13 11.16
C PRO A 193 -2.28 -25.69 10.78
N THR A 194 -2.19 -26.91 10.22
CA THR A 194 -0.92 -27.52 9.78
C THR A 194 -0.54 -27.08 8.36
N LEU A 195 -1.49 -26.54 7.59
CA LEU A 195 -1.22 -25.99 6.27
C LEU A 195 -0.33 -24.74 6.37
N PRO A 196 0.56 -24.53 5.39
CA PRO A 196 1.37 -23.31 5.30
C PRO A 196 0.48 -22.07 5.22
N ILE A 197 0.94 -20.98 5.85
CA ILE A 197 0.22 -19.72 5.91
C ILE A 197 0.89 -18.69 5.02
N LEU A 198 0.13 -18.15 4.08
CA LEU A 198 0.53 -16.99 3.29
C LEU A 198 0.00 -15.72 3.93
N ILE A 199 0.83 -14.69 3.97
CA ILE A 199 0.46 -13.40 4.54
C ILE A 199 0.36 -12.36 3.44
N SER A 200 -0.83 -11.78 3.35
CA SER A 200 -1.14 -10.61 2.55
C SER A 200 -1.57 -9.48 3.48
N SER A 201 -0.79 -8.42 3.55
CA SER A 201 -1.23 -7.19 4.22
C SER A 201 -1.22 -6.06 3.18
N PRO A 202 -2.30 -5.91 2.40
CA PRO A 202 -2.35 -4.90 1.35
C PRO A 202 -2.26 -3.48 1.92
N SER A 203 -2.76 -3.29 3.14
CA SER A 203 -2.50 -2.11 3.94
C SER A 203 -1.07 -2.16 4.46
N SER A 204 -0.18 -1.37 3.84
CA SER A 204 1.04 -0.88 4.48
C SER A 204 0.70 -0.54 5.93
N PRO A 205 1.44 -1.02 6.95
CA PRO A 205 1.20 -0.54 8.31
C PRO A 205 1.31 0.97 8.20
N SER A 206 0.18 1.67 8.41
CA SER A 206 0.19 3.12 8.27
C SER A 206 1.36 3.58 9.15
N LEU A 207 2.24 4.39 8.57
CA LEU A 207 3.41 4.91 9.26
C LEU A 207 3.02 5.91 10.34
N ASN A 208 1.73 5.97 10.69
CA ASN A 208 1.24 6.67 11.83
C ASN A 208 1.64 5.90 13.10
N PRO A 209 2.64 6.36 13.89
CA PRO A 209 3.01 5.71 15.14
C PRO A 209 1.85 5.65 16.15
N LEU A 210 0.76 6.39 15.90
CA LEU A 210 -0.44 6.43 16.73
C LEU A 210 -1.48 5.36 16.36
N GLU A 211 -1.42 4.75 15.16
CA GLU A 211 -2.36 3.68 14.82
C GLU A 211 -1.93 2.36 15.51
N LYS A 212 -2.71 1.96 16.51
CA LYS A 212 -2.69 0.60 17.05
C LYS A 212 -3.43 -0.31 16.08
N PRO A 213 -2.68 -1.06 15.28
CA PRO A 213 -2.86 -2.50 15.37
C PRO A 213 -1.51 -3.21 15.47
N SER A 214 -1.43 -4.17 16.39
CA SER A 214 -0.53 -5.30 16.21
C SER A 214 -0.72 -5.80 14.78
N THR A 215 0.36 -6.00 14.02
CA THR A 215 0.22 -6.51 12.65
C THR A 215 -0.62 -7.80 12.68
N PRO A 216 -1.42 -8.09 11.64
CA PRO A 216 -2.20 -9.30 11.64
C PRO A 216 -1.36 -10.54 11.96
N LEU A 217 -0.15 -10.59 11.41
CA LEU A 217 0.83 -11.60 11.74
C LEU A 217 1.20 -11.63 13.22
N LEU A 218 1.65 -10.51 13.81
CA LEU A 218 2.07 -10.49 15.22
C LEU A 218 0.97 -11.01 16.15
N THR A 219 -0.27 -10.55 15.94
CA THR A 219 -1.44 -11.00 16.72
C THR A 219 -1.66 -12.50 16.58
N LEU A 220 -1.49 -13.02 15.36
CA LEU A 220 -1.69 -14.42 15.04
C LEU A 220 -0.61 -15.30 15.69
N LEU A 221 0.67 -14.91 15.61
CA LEU A 221 1.78 -15.62 16.27
C LEU A 221 1.63 -15.63 17.80
N GLN A 222 1.17 -14.50 18.37
CA GLN A 222 0.95 -14.38 19.82
C GLN A 222 -0.28 -15.16 20.32
N SER A 223 -1.20 -15.54 19.43
CA SER A 223 -2.43 -16.24 19.82
C SER A 223 -2.20 -17.68 20.28
N GLY A 224 -1.09 -18.31 19.87
CA GLY A 224 -0.84 -19.73 20.07
C GLY A 224 -1.71 -20.66 19.20
N ASN A 225 -2.49 -20.13 18.26
CA ASN A 225 -3.33 -20.91 17.35
C ASN A 225 -2.54 -21.57 16.20
N ILE A 226 -1.26 -21.25 16.06
CA ILE A 226 -0.37 -21.78 15.01
C ILE A 226 0.81 -22.48 15.68
N GLN A 227 1.21 -23.62 15.11
CA GLN A 227 2.35 -24.37 15.59
C GLN A 227 3.66 -23.66 15.18
N ASN A 228 4.68 -23.69 16.04
CA ASN A 228 5.93 -22.95 15.80
C ASN A 228 6.68 -23.39 14.53
N ASP A 229 6.41 -24.60 14.04
CA ASP A 229 6.97 -25.22 12.84
C ASP A 229 6.07 -25.06 11.60
N THR A 230 4.87 -24.48 11.72
CA THR A 230 4.03 -24.16 10.56
C THR A 230 4.78 -23.21 9.64
N PRO A 231 4.95 -23.52 8.34
CA PRO A 231 5.60 -22.62 7.40
C PRO A 231 4.77 -21.37 7.17
N ILE A 232 5.42 -20.21 7.24
CA ILE A 232 4.79 -18.91 7.06
C ILE A 232 5.55 -18.15 5.99
N HIS A 233 4.85 -17.73 4.93
CA HIS A 233 5.43 -16.95 3.84
C HIS A 233 4.71 -15.61 3.68
N GLY A 234 5.43 -14.51 3.77
CA GLY A 234 4.94 -13.18 3.45
C GLY A 234 5.10 -12.86 1.97
N PHE A 235 4.04 -12.33 1.35
CA PHE A 235 4.18 -11.59 0.10
C PHE A 235 5.07 -10.34 0.28
N PRO A 236 5.57 -9.73 -0.81
CA PRO A 236 6.39 -8.53 -0.72
C PRO A 236 5.60 -7.45 0.02
N LEU A 237 6.13 -6.97 1.15
CA LEU A 237 5.48 -5.98 2.00
C LEU A 237 6.49 -4.91 2.43
N PRO A 238 6.02 -3.68 2.69
CA PRO A 238 6.80 -2.72 3.45
C PRO A 238 6.87 -3.17 4.92
N HIS A 239 8.08 -3.42 5.40
CA HIS A 239 8.41 -3.73 6.78
C HIS A 239 9.05 -2.51 7.44
N ARG A 240 8.29 -1.80 8.29
CA ARG A 240 8.80 -0.69 9.08
C ARG A 240 8.11 -0.63 10.43
N HIS A 241 8.89 -0.38 11.47
CA HIS A 241 8.39 -0.09 12.80
C HIS A 241 9.08 1.15 13.33
N LEU A 242 8.31 2.23 13.46
CA LEU A 242 8.80 3.47 14.07
C LEU A 242 8.84 3.37 15.61
N ASP A 243 8.08 2.43 16.19
CA ASP A 243 7.99 2.20 17.64
C ASP A 243 8.97 1.09 18.08
N PRO A 244 10.02 1.41 18.86
CA PRO A 244 11.00 0.44 19.34
C PRO A 244 10.38 -0.69 20.19
N ILE A 245 9.28 -0.42 20.91
CA ILE A 245 8.61 -1.43 21.73
C ILE A 245 7.98 -2.48 20.83
N ARG A 246 7.25 -2.05 19.79
CA ARG A 246 6.66 -2.97 18.81
C ARG A 246 7.70 -3.70 17.99
N THR A 247 8.82 -3.05 17.65
CA THR A 247 9.95 -3.72 17.02
C THR A 247 10.41 -4.90 17.89
N LYS A 248 10.58 -4.69 19.20
CA LYS A 248 10.99 -5.74 20.13
C LYS A 248 9.94 -6.86 20.28
N GLU A 249 8.65 -6.53 20.34
CA GLU A 249 7.57 -7.52 20.40
C GLU A 249 7.51 -8.37 19.13
N THR A 250 7.61 -7.72 17.97
CA THR A 250 7.65 -8.38 16.65
C THR A 250 8.85 -9.29 16.54
N LEU A 251 10.03 -8.81 16.96
CA LEU A 251 11.26 -9.60 17.03
C LEU A 251 11.07 -10.85 17.88
N THR A 252 10.52 -10.70 19.08
CA THR A 252 10.29 -11.80 20.01
C THR A 252 9.35 -12.84 19.39
N ALA A 253 8.26 -12.40 18.76
CA ALA A 253 7.31 -13.29 18.11
C ALA A 253 7.92 -14.02 16.90
N TYR A 254 8.62 -13.31 16.02
CA TYR A 254 9.20 -13.90 14.81
C TYR A 254 10.32 -14.88 15.13
N HIS A 255 11.16 -14.61 16.14
CA HIS A 255 12.19 -15.55 16.60
C HIS A 255 11.62 -16.85 17.18
N ALA A 256 10.36 -16.85 17.62
CA ALA A 256 9.71 -18.06 18.11
C ALA A 256 9.30 -19.03 16.98
N HIS A 257 9.28 -18.56 15.73
CA HIS A 257 8.88 -19.35 14.55
C HIS A 257 10.10 -19.64 13.66
N GLN A 258 10.39 -20.93 13.45
CA GLN A 258 11.60 -21.36 12.74
C GLN A 258 11.42 -21.42 11.21
N ASN A 259 10.19 -21.35 10.71
CA ASN A 259 9.88 -21.47 9.29
C ASN A 259 9.21 -20.21 8.75
N LEU A 260 9.80 -19.04 9.05
CA LEU A 260 9.23 -17.75 8.69
C LEU A 260 10.01 -17.11 7.53
N HIS A 261 9.36 -16.98 6.38
CA HIS A 261 9.93 -16.40 5.17
C HIS A 261 9.26 -15.05 4.92
N LEU A 262 9.98 -13.96 5.11
CA LEU A 262 9.47 -12.61 4.88
C LEU A 262 10.07 -12.03 3.62
N THR A 263 9.26 -11.33 2.84
CA THR A 263 9.77 -10.65 1.64
C THR A 263 9.47 -9.16 1.75
N ALA A 264 10.44 -8.35 1.34
CA ALA A 264 10.36 -6.89 1.36
C ALA A 264 10.24 -6.38 -0.07
N SER A 265 9.34 -5.41 -0.28
CA SER A 265 9.19 -4.72 -1.56
C SER A 265 10.12 -3.52 -1.71
N ASP A 266 10.78 -3.05 -0.66
CA ASP A 266 11.70 -1.91 -0.75
C ASP A 266 12.99 -2.11 0.05
N SER A 267 14.02 -1.33 -0.29
CA SER A 267 15.37 -1.45 0.26
C SER A 267 15.44 -1.14 1.75
N ILE A 268 14.66 -0.17 2.25
CA ILE A 268 14.62 0.17 3.68
C ILE A 268 14.00 -0.97 4.45
N SER A 269 12.90 -1.54 3.97
CA SER A 269 12.24 -2.67 4.58
C SER A 269 13.09 -3.93 4.55
N HIS A 270 13.83 -4.18 3.47
CA HIS A 270 14.79 -5.27 3.44
C HIS A 270 15.94 -5.04 4.43
N SER A 271 16.50 -3.82 4.48
CA SER A 271 17.52 -3.46 5.46
C SER A 271 17.02 -3.62 6.89
N PHE A 272 15.76 -3.26 7.15
CA PHE A 272 15.12 -3.47 8.44
C PHE A 272 15.08 -4.96 8.80
N LEU A 273 14.66 -5.83 7.88
CA LEU A 273 14.63 -7.27 8.10
C LEU A 273 16.03 -7.85 8.34
N THR A 274 17.01 -7.51 7.51
CA THR A 274 18.37 -8.05 7.65
C THR A 274 19.08 -7.54 8.90
N THR A 275 18.85 -6.29 9.29
CA THR A 275 19.49 -5.68 10.48
C THR A 275 18.90 -6.20 11.79
N ASN A 276 17.58 -6.39 11.84
CA ASN A 276 16.91 -6.77 13.08
C ASN A 276 16.82 -8.28 13.27
N PHE A 277 16.94 -9.08 12.19
CA PHE A 277 16.86 -10.53 12.26
C PHE A 277 18.13 -11.27 11.80
N PRO A 278 19.35 -10.81 12.15
CA PRO A 278 20.58 -11.43 11.69
C PRO A 278 20.75 -12.81 12.31
N GLY A 279 21.00 -13.83 11.48
CA GLY A 279 21.38 -15.16 11.96
C GLY A 279 20.31 -15.90 12.78
N SER A 280 19.06 -15.45 12.75
CA SER A 280 17.96 -16.28 13.24
C SER A 280 17.86 -17.51 12.33
N SER A 281 18.02 -18.70 12.91
CA SER A 281 18.22 -19.97 12.19
C SER A 281 17.00 -20.47 11.42
N GLY A 282 16.10 -19.56 11.03
CA GLY A 282 14.80 -19.86 10.45
C GLY A 282 14.11 -18.68 9.77
N LEU A 283 14.58 -17.43 9.95
CA LEU A 283 14.06 -16.31 9.18
C LEU A 283 14.82 -16.17 7.87
N GLN A 284 14.10 -16.29 6.77
CA GLN A 284 14.61 -15.92 5.45
C GLN A 284 14.00 -14.59 5.05
N SER A 285 14.84 -13.63 4.66
CA SER A 285 14.41 -12.36 4.09
C SER A 285 14.88 -12.21 2.65
N HIS A 286 14.00 -11.73 1.78
CA HIS A 286 14.34 -11.43 0.39
C HIS A 286 13.82 -10.05 -0.01
N LEU A 287 14.63 -9.30 -0.78
CA LEU A 287 14.18 -8.13 -1.51
C LEU A 287 13.68 -8.56 -2.88
N ILE A 288 12.38 -8.37 -3.15
CA ILE A 288 11.72 -8.75 -4.40
C ILE A 288 10.70 -7.67 -4.82
N PRO A 289 10.34 -7.58 -6.12
CA PRO A 289 9.39 -6.56 -6.59
C PRO A 289 8.04 -6.65 -5.87
N ASP A 290 7.29 -5.55 -5.85
CA ASP A 290 5.91 -5.56 -5.40
C ASP A 290 5.08 -6.61 -6.16
N ILE A 291 4.18 -7.30 -5.46
CA ILE A 291 3.39 -8.40 -6.03
C ILE A 291 2.51 -7.95 -7.20
N THR A 292 2.13 -6.67 -7.24
CA THR A 292 1.29 -6.12 -8.32
C THR A 292 1.93 -6.18 -9.69
N PHE A 293 3.26 -6.26 -9.80
CA PHE A 293 3.94 -6.56 -11.06
C PHE A 293 3.58 -7.93 -11.65
N PHE A 294 2.99 -8.84 -10.85
CA PHE A 294 2.54 -10.14 -11.35
C PHE A 294 1.37 -10.05 -12.34
N LEU A 295 0.63 -8.92 -12.39
CA LEU A 295 -0.35 -8.64 -13.44
C LEU A 295 0.27 -8.64 -14.85
N GLY A 296 1.59 -8.48 -14.93
CA GLY A 296 2.34 -8.43 -16.19
C GLY A 296 2.12 -7.14 -16.97
N SER A 297 2.81 -7.00 -18.09
CA SER A 297 2.68 -5.82 -18.95
C SER A 297 1.32 -5.83 -19.67
N ARG A 298 0.56 -4.73 -19.57
CA ARG A 298 -0.80 -4.58 -20.11
C ARG A 298 -1.01 -3.34 -20.99
N PRO A 299 -0.13 -3.06 -21.99
CA PRO A 299 -0.37 -1.96 -22.93
C PRO A 299 -1.61 -2.21 -23.80
N ASP A 300 -2.08 -3.45 -23.90
CA ASP A 300 -3.33 -3.81 -24.57
C ASP A 300 -4.52 -3.06 -23.96
N LEU A 301 -4.56 -2.93 -22.63
CA LEU A 301 -5.65 -2.26 -21.93
C LEU A 301 -5.70 -0.76 -22.24
N LYS A 302 -4.54 -0.11 -22.37
CA LYS A 302 -4.44 1.30 -22.78
C LYS A 302 -5.08 1.55 -24.15
N SER A 303 -5.03 0.59 -25.06
CA SER A 303 -5.65 0.70 -26.38
C SER A 303 -7.15 0.38 -26.39
N ARG A 304 -7.62 -0.44 -25.45
CA ARG A 304 -9.02 -0.86 -25.35
C ARG A 304 -9.90 0.18 -24.66
N TYR A 305 -9.36 0.89 -23.68
CA TYR A 305 -10.10 1.90 -22.95
C TYR A 305 -10.08 3.23 -23.69
N GLN A 306 -11.26 3.86 -23.81
CA GLN A 306 -11.36 5.17 -24.43
C GLN A 306 -10.61 6.21 -23.60
N ARG A 307 -9.72 6.95 -24.25
CA ARG A 307 -9.08 8.12 -23.63
C ARG A 307 -10.15 9.17 -23.38
N ARG A 308 -10.30 9.55 -22.11
CA ARG A 308 -11.29 10.55 -21.65
C ARG A 308 -10.63 11.86 -21.21
N VAL A 309 -9.35 11.82 -20.85
CA VAL A 309 -8.62 12.97 -20.31
C VAL A 309 -7.19 13.02 -20.84
N ASP A 310 -6.65 14.22 -20.99
CA ASP A 310 -5.22 14.38 -21.29
C ASP A 310 -4.36 14.09 -20.06
N VAL A 311 -4.71 14.67 -18.91
CA VAL A 311 -3.98 14.52 -17.64
C VAL A 311 -4.93 14.03 -16.56
N LEU A 312 -4.53 12.96 -15.86
CA LEU A 312 -5.19 12.45 -14.66
C LEU A 312 -4.28 12.67 -13.46
N ILE A 313 -4.80 13.34 -12.44
CA ILE A 313 -4.08 13.57 -11.18
C ILE A 313 -4.69 12.67 -10.12
N LEU A 314 -3.90 11.78 -9.53
CA LEU A 314 -4.35 10.89 -8.46
C LEU A 314 -3.38 11.00 -7.30
N GLY A 315 -3.80 11.58 -6.19
CA GLY A 315 -2.93 11.63 -5.03
C GLY A 315 -3.62 11.59 -3.69
N SER A 316 -2.83 11.56 -2.62
CA SER A 316 -3.35 11.42 -1.27
C SER A 316 -3.93 12.77 -0.77
N GLY A 317 -5.13 12.78 -0.19
CA GLY A 317 -5.81 14.05 0.12
C GLY A 317 -5.08 15.00 1.08
N THR A 318 -4.11 14.49 1.86
CA THR A 318 -3.33 15.26 2.84
C THR A 318 -2.03 15.83 2.27
N SER A 319 -1.53 15.25 1.19
CA SER A 319 -0.24 15.60 0.59
C SER A 319 -0.37 16.56 -0.57
N TRP A 320 -1.58 17.03 -0.90
CA TRP A 320 -1.79 17.99 -1.98
C TRP A 320 -2.12 19.36 -1.38
N PRO A 321 -1.59 20.45 -1.94
CA PRO A 321 -1.96 21.78 -1.48
C PRO A 321 -3.49 21.90 -1.48
N ASP A 322 -4.06 22.44 -0.41
CA ASP A 322 -5.53 22.50 -0.21
C ASP A 322 -6.16 22.97 -1.53
N PRO A 323 -7.21 22.31 -2.05
CA PRO A 323 -7.88 22.75 -3.27
C PRO A 323 -8.39 24.22 -3.22
N LYS A 324 -8.43 24.83 -2.04
CA LYS A 324 -8.66 26.26 -1.84
C LYS A 324 -7.49 27.16 -2.24
N GLU A 325 -6.28 26.62 -2.34
CA GLU A 325 -5.14 27.34 -2.85
C GLU A 325 -5.30 27.66 -4.35
N ASP A 326 -4.73 28.80 -4.72
CA ASP A 326 -4.86 29.44 -6.02
C ASP A 326 -4.42 28.54 -7.20
N TRP A 327 -3.75 27.41 -6.95
CA TRP A 327 -3.28 26.51 -8.00
C TRP A 327 -4.41 25.86 -8.80
N ILE A 328 -5.52 25.40 -8.19
CA ILE A 328 -6.65 24.87 -8.97
C ILE A 328 -7.25 25.98 -9.86
N ASN A 329 -7.32 27.20 -9.34
CA ASN A 329 -7.77 28.34 -10.10
C ASN A 329 -6.76 28.72 -11.19
N LYS A 330 -5.45 28.62 -10.94
CA LYS A 330 -4.35 28.78 -11.91
C LYS A 330 -4.42 27.73 -13.01
N TRP A 331 -4.80 26.50 -12.67
CA TRP A 331 -5.08 25.42 -13.63
C TRP A 331 -6.34 25.70 -14.46
N ARG A 332 -7.38 26.30 -13.86
CA ARG A 332 -8.63 26.67 -14.55
C ARG A 332 -8.54 27.97 -15.36
N SER A 333 -7.68 28.91 -14.96
CA SER A 333 -7.60 30.28 -15.49
C SER A 333 -6.65 30.43 -16.66
N LEU A 334 -5.77 29.44 -16.88
CA LEU A 334 -5.13 29.30 -18.18
C LEU A 334 -6.26 29.02 -19.18
N ASP A 335 -6.44 29.93 -20.13
CA ASP A 335 -7.52 29.98 -21.13
C ASP A 335 -7.35 28.85 -22.16
N ILE A 336 -7.41 27.61 -21.66
CA ILE A 336 -7.38 26.39 -22.44
C ILE A 336 -8.80 26.21 -22.97
N LYS A 337 -9.01 26.72 -24.19
CA LYS A 337 -10.32 26.72 -24.85
C LYS A 337 -10.84 25.29 -25.00
N LYS A 338 -11.90 24.96 -24.25
CA LYS A 338 -12.95 23.95 -24.55
C LYS A 338 -12.47 22.63 -25.21
N GLY A 339 -11.36 22.07 -24.77
CA GLY A 339 -11.03 20.65 -24.93
C GLY A 339 -11.40 19.93 -23.63
N PHE A 340 -11.77 18.65 -23.71
CA PHE A 340 -12.25 17.89 -22.56
C PHE A 340 -11.11 17.62 -21.55
N TRP A 341 -11.00 18.44 -20.51
CA TRP A 341 -10.23 18.11 -19.31
C TRP A 341 -11.19 17.74 -18.18
N SER A 342 -10.95 16.60 -17.54
CA SER A 342 -11.43 16.37 -16.17
C SER A 342 -10.22 16.24 -15.27
N VAL A 343 -9.88 17.33 -14.57
CA VAL A 343 -9.03 17.23 -13.39
C VAL A 343 -9.88 16.59 -12.31
N LYS A 344 -9.72 15.28 -12.13
CA LYS A 344 -10.35 14.57 -11.03
C LYS A 344 -9.35 14.52 -9.88
N VAL A 345 -9.35 15.54 -9.04
CA VAL A 345 -8.55 15.49 -7.81
C VAL A 345 -9.35 14.74 -6.76
N ASP A 346 -8.87 13.57 -6.36
CA ASP A 346 -9.48 12.79 -5.29
C ASP A 346 -8.81 13.20 -3.97
N PHE A 347 -9.58 13.80 -3.06
CA PHE A 347 -9.12 14.16 -1.72
C PHE A 347 -9.94 13.37 -0.71
N ARG A 348 -9.28 12.60 0.15
CA ARG A 348 -9.89 12.12 1.38
C ARG A 348 -9.21 12.74 2.61
N PRO A 349 -9.98 13.21 3.59
CA PRO A 349 -9.61 13.17 4.99
C PRO A 349 -10.05 11.81 5.57
N HIS A 350 -9.14 11.05 6.15
CA HIS A 350 -9.51 9.94 7.03
C HIS A 350 -9.54 10.44 8.47
N GLY A 351 -10.72 10.38 9.10
CA GLY A 351 -10.88 10.55 10.54
C GLY A 351 -11.83 9.47 11.05
N ILE A 352 -11.27 8.42 11.65
CA ILE A 352 -12.02 7.57 12.58
C ILE A 352 -12.21 8.45 13.83
N ASN A 353 -13.44 8.60 14.31
CA ASN A 353 -13.66 9.33 15.55
C ASN A 353 -13.02 8.57 16.73
N GLU A 354 -12.91 9.23 17.89
CA GLU A 354 -12.29 8.64 19.09
C GLU A 354 -12.96 7.34 19.59
N THR A 355 -14.14 6.98 19.06
CA THR A 355 -14.89 5.77 19.46
C THR A 355 -14.68 4.57 18.53
N GLY A 356 -13.94 4.71 17.42
CA GLY A 356 -13.75 3.61 16.47
C GLY A 356 -14.99 3.29 15.64
N GLU A 357 -16.00 4.16 15.64
CA GLU A 357 -17.23 3.99 14.87
C GLU A 357 -17.19 4.81 13.59
N TRP A 358 -17.58 4.18 12.48
CA TRP A 358 -17.89 4.89 11.24
C TRP A 358 -19.09 5.80 11.47
N THR A 359 -18.91 7.11 11.43
CA THR A 359 -20.04 8.04 11.31
C THR A 359 -20.42 8.16 9.83
N PRO A 360 -21.62 7.73 9.40
CA PRO A 360 -22.12 8.12 8.11
C PRO A 360 -22.39 9.62 8.16
N ASP A 361 -21.69 10.40 7.32
CA ASP A 361 -22.06 11.79 7.14
C ASP A 361 -23.50 11.86 6.59
N GLN A 362 -24.42 12.33 7.42
CA GLN A 362 -25.73 12.84 7.04
C GLN A 362 -25.51 14.04 6.08
N THR A 363 -26.12 14.20 4.91
CA THR A 363 -27.50 13.94 4.45
C THR A 363 -27.51 14.01 2.92
N TYR A 364 -28.16 13.07 2.23
CA TYR A 364 -28.74 13.31 0.91
C TYR A 364 -30.25 13.18 1.02
N LYS A 365 -30.98 14.23 0.63
CA LYS A 365 -32.45 14.25 0.64
C LYS A 365 -32.99 13.51 -0.58
N GLU A 366 -34.02 12.73 -0.32
CA GLU A 366 -34.90 12.05 -1.26
C GLU A 366 -35.50 13.07 -2.26
N GLY A 367 -35.16 12.98 -3.55
CA GLY A 367 -35.73 13.89 -4.56
C GLY A 367 -35.09 13.99 -5.95
N ASP A 368 -33.82 13.61 -6.16
CA ASP A 368 -33.17 13.87 -7.45
C ASP A 368 -33.53 12.83 -8.52
N LYS A 369 -34.59 13.16 -9.26
CA LYS A 369 -34.96 12.53 -10.53
C LYS A 369 -33.87 12.79 -11.57
N TRP A 370 -33.35 11.70 -12.12
CA TRP A 370 -32.52 11.69 -13.33
C TRP A 370 -33.32 12.26 -14.51
N HIS A 371 -33.04 13.50 -14.89
CA HIS A 371 -33.35 14.00 -16.22
C HIS A 371 -32.08 13.99 -17.07
N ALA A 372 -32.07 13.11 -18.07
CA ALA A 372 -31.13 13.17 -19.17
C ALA A 372 -31.50 14.39 -20.05
N ASP A 373 -30.57 15.33 -20.19
CA ASP A 373 -30.58 16.32 -21.27
C ASP A 373 -29.61 15.85 -22.36
N PRO A 374 -30.08 15.62 -23.61
CA PRO A 374 -29.23 15.17 -24.70
C PRO A 374 -28.36 16.27 -25.36
N ARG A 375 -28.29 17.52 -24.86
CA ARG A 375 -27.57 18.59 -25.59
C ARG A 375 -26.68 19.57 -24.79
N THR A 376 -26.35 19.32 -23.54
CA THR A 376 -25.49 20.26 -22.78
C THR A 376 -24.10 19.70 -22.47
N GLN A 377 -23.11 20.30 -23.15
CA GLN A 377 -21.71 20.38 -22.75
C GLN A 377 -21.61 20.81 -21.28
N THR A 378 -21.42 19.84 -20.39
CA THR A 378 -20.96 20.08 -19.03
C THR A 378 -19.65 19.34 -18.88
N VAL A 379 -18.61 20.06 -18.47
CA VAL A 379 -17.45 19.44 -17.82
C VAL A 379 -18.03 18.69 -16.63
N LYS A 380 -18.30 17.39 -16.80
CA LYS A 380 -18.56 16.50 -15.69
C LYS A 380 -17.23 16.37 -14.97
N THR A 381 -16.99 17.25 -14.00
CA THR A 381 -16.15 16.87 -12.87
C THR A 381 -16.89 15.71 -12.21
N TRP A 382 -16.55 14.49 -12.62
CA TRP A 382 -17.04 13.29 -11.95
C TRP A 382 -16.42 13.32 -10.57
N ARG A 383 -17.18 13.86 -9.61
CA ARG A 383 -16.81 13.98 -8.21
C ARG A 383 -17.12 12.66 -7.48
N GLY A 384 -16.79 11.56 -8.13
CA GLY A 384 -16.93 10.24 -7.52
C GLY A 384 -15.62 9.82 -6.89
N THR A 385 -15.67 9.55 -5.60
CA THR A 385 -14.52 9.17 -4.78
C THR A 385 -14.00 7.79 -5.21
N TRP A 386 -12.71 7.48 -5.00
CA TRP A 386 -12.18 6.12 -5.12
C TRP A 386 -12.98 5.10 -4.25
N SER A 387 -13.74 5.56 -3.25
CA SER A 387 -14.72 4.79 -2.46
C SER A 387 -16.02 4.47 -3.20
N GLU A 388 -16.45 5.23 -4.20
CA GLU A 388 -17.67 4.88 -4.92
C GLU A 388 -17.49 3.64 -5.81
N LEU A 389 -16.23 3.22 -6.02
CA LEU A 389 -15.90 1.90 -6.57
C LEU A 389 -16.03 0.76 -5.56
N THR A 390 -16.26 1.06 -4.26
CA THR A 390 -16.27 0.04 -3.18
C THR A 390 -17.65 -0.48 -2.83
N ASP A 391 -18.73 0.21 -3.22
CA ASP A 391 -20.08 -0.04 -2.67
C ASP A 391 -20.95 -1.05 -3.45
N ALA A 392 -20.46 -1.58 -4.57
CA ALA A 392 -21.16 -2.63 -5.32
C ALA A 392 -20.42 -3.97 -5.17
N ASP A 393 -20.81 -4.72 -4.15
CA ASP A 393 -20.41 -6.09 -3.80
C ASP A 393 -18.97 -6.27 -3.29
N GLN A 394 -18.84 -6.65 -2.01
CA GLN A 394 -17.58 -7.03 -1.35
C GLN A 394 -16.94 -8.33 -1.91
N GLY A 395 -17.23 -8.69 -3.17
CA GLY A 395 -16.93 -10.02 -3.72
C GLY A 395 -16.14 -10.04 -5.03
N ASP A 396 -15.73 -8.91 -5.60
CA ASP A 396 -15.02 -8.91 -6.89
C ASP A 396 -13.83 -7.94 -6.93
N ASP A 397 -12.74 -8.35 -6.30
CA ASP A 397 -11.43 -7.69 -6.37
C ASP A 397 -10.98 -7.48 -7.83
N TRP A 398 -11.41 -8.37 -8.72
CA TRP A 398 -11.17 -8.28 -10.16
C TRP A 398 -11.89 -7.09 -10.77
N LYS A 399 -13.18 -6.92 -10.48
CA LYS A 399 -13.96 -5.76 -10.92
C LYS A 399 -13.36 -4.45 -10.41
N ARG A 400 -12.96 -4.39 -9.13
CA ARG A 400 -12.28 -3.21 -8.57
C ARG A 400 -10.97 -2.91 -9.28
N THR A 401 -10.15 -3.95 -9.50
CA THR A 401 -8.89 -3.87 -10.24
C THR A 401 -9.12 -3.37 -11.66
N LEU A 402 -10.02 -3.99 -12.43
CA LEU A 402 -10.30 -3.62 -13.82
C LEU A 402 -10.86 -2.20 -13.92
N THR A 403 -11.72 -1.79 -12.99
CA THR A 403 -12.30 -0.44 -12.99
C THR A 403 -11.23 0.62 -12.70
N ALA A 404 -10.33 0.35 -11.75
CA ALA A 404 -9.23 1.25 -11.46
C ALA A 404 -8.20 1.29 -12.60
N MET A 405 -7.89 0.16 -13.24
CA MET A 405 -7.06 0.12 -14.45
C MET A 405 -7.69 0.91 -15.61
N GLU A 406 -8.99 0.77 -15.85
CA GLU A 406 -9.71 1.59 -16.84
C GLU A 406 -9.59 3.08 -16.51
N HIS A 407 -9.75 3.44 -15.24
CA HIS A 407 -9.68 4.83 -14.81
C HIS A 407 -8.29 5.43 -15.12
N ILE A 408 -7.22 4.72 -14.76
CA ILE A 408 -5.84 5.12 -15.05
C ILE A 408 -5.59 5.16 -16.57
N ALA A 409 -6.06 4.13 -17.30
CA ALA A 409 -5.93 4.02 -18.76
C ALA A 409 -6.67 5.09 -19.55
N SER A 410 -7.65 5.77 -18.94
CA SER A 410 -8.39 6.83 -19.60
C SER A 410 -7.57 8.13 -19.80
N ALA A 411 -6.35 8.20 -19.26
CA ALA A 411 -5.45 9.34 -19.34
C ALA A 411 -4.31 9.16 -20.35
N ARG A 412 -3.80 10.27 -20.90
CA ARG A 412 -2.54 10.27 -21.69
C ARG A 412 -1.31 10.41 -20.80
N LEU A 413 -1.46 11.14 -19.69
CA LEU A 413 -0.46 11.39 -18.67
C LEU A 413 -1.09 11.24 -17.29
N VAL A 414 -0.41 10.57 -16.36
CA VAL A 414 -0.83 10.47 -14.95
C VAL A 414 0.12 11.27 -14.07
N ILE A 415 -0.38 12.00 -13.08
CA ILE A 415 0.43 12.62 -12.02
C ILE A 415 -0.01 11.99 -10.70
N THR A 416 0.91 11.43 -9.94
CA THR A 416 0.54 10.71 -8.72
C THR A 416 1.62 10.74 -7.64
N ASP A 417 1.19 10.63 -6.39
CA ASP A 417 2.04 10.32 -5.22
C ASP A 417 1.65 8.97 -4.58
N ARG A 418 0.89 8.13 -5.28
CA ARG A 418 0.43 6.83 -4.78
C ARG A 418 1.21 5.71 -5.43
N LEU A 419 1.83 4.84 -4.62
CA LEU A 419 2.68 3.73 -5.07
C LEU A 419 1.99 2.86 -6.12
N HIS A 420 0.78 2.39 -5.81
CA HIS A 420 0.10 1.45 -6.70
C HIS A 420 -0.46 2.10 -7.96
N VAL A 421 -0.73 3.41 -7.94
CA VAL A 421 -1.06 4.14 -9.18
C VAL A 421 0.19 4.24 -10.07
N HIS A 422 1.37 4.49 -9.49
CA HIS A 422 2.65 4.43 -10.20
C HIS A 422 2.92 3.05 -10.82
N ILE A 423 2.77 1.97 -10.05
CA ILE A 423 2.97 0.62 -10.57
C ILE A 423 1.96 0.29 -11.67
N MET A 424 0.68 0.66 -11.50
CA MET A 424 -0.33 0.43 -12.53
C MET A 424 -0.08 1.25 -13.80
N ALA A 425 0.32 2.52 -13.69
CA ALA A 425 0.70 3.32 -14.85
C ALA A 425 1.90 2.70 -15.59
N THR A 426 2.87 2.15 -14.85
CA THR A 426 4.00 1.39 -15.38
C THR A 426 3.54 0.15 -16.14
N ILE A 427 2.67 -0.68 -15.54
CA ILE A 427 2.08 -1.89 -16.14
C ILE A 427 1.29 -1.59 -17.41
N LEU A 428 0.50 -0.51 -17.41
CA LEU A 428 -0.30 -0.07 -18.55
C LEU A 428 0.52 0.66 -19.62
N ASN A 429 1.81 0.87 -19.37
CA ASN A 429 2.71 1.69 -20.17
C ASN A 429 2.13 3.09 -20.47
N ILE A 430 1.70 3.77 -19.41
CA ILE A 430 1.17 5.14 -19.46
C ILE A 430 2.25 6.08 -18.90
N PRO A 431 2.66 7.10 -19.69
CA PRO A 431 3.55 8.15 -19.19
C PRO A 431 3.00 8.75 -17.91
N HIS A 432 3.84 8.91 -16.90
CA HIS A 432 3.40 9.47 -15.63
C HIS A 432 4.51 10.19 -14.87
N ILE A 433 4.07 11.08 -13.99
CA ILE A 433 4.91 11.90 -13.14
C ILE A 433 4.64 11.48 -11.69
N LEU A 434 5.70 11.11 -11.01
CA LEU A 434 5.72 10.67 -9.64
C LEU A 434 6.16 11.84 -8.76
N LEU A 435 5.28 12.27 -7.86
CA LEU A 435 5.62 13.30 -6.89
C LEU A 435 6.43 12.67 -5.75
N ASP A 436 7.68 13.10 -5.63
CA ASP A 436 8.48 12.89 -4.44
C ASP A 436 8.00 13.84 -3.35
N ARG A 437 7.10 13.36 -2.50
CA ARG A 437 6.90 13.97 -1.18
C ARG A 437 7.47 13.03 -0.14
N SER A 438 8.15 13.62 0.83
CA SER A 438 8.98 13.00 1.88
C SER A 438 8.33 11.88 2.70
N SER A 439 7.08 11.51 2.44
CA SER A 439 6.41 10.34 2.99
C SER A 439 6.59 9.09 2.09
N GLU A 440 7.72 8.40 2.31
CA GLU A 440 7.69 7.08 2.95
C GLU A 440 7.45 5.77 2.16
N GLY A 441 7.44 5.72 0.83
CA GLY A 441 7.52 4.39 0.19
C GLY A 441 7.64 4.39 -1.31
N VAL A 442 7.00 5.35 -1.96
CA VAL A 442 6.87 5.41 -3.42
C VAL A 442 8.23 5.55 -4.11
N LEU A 443 9.08 6.45 -3.61
CA LEU A 443 10.44 6.59 -4.14
C LEU A 443 11.32 5.38 -3.89
N LEU A 444 11.13 4.69 -2.76
CA LEU A 444 11.97 3.57 -2.39
C LEU A 444 11.70 2.37 -3.28
N ASP A 445 10.42 2.15 -3.61
CA ASP A 445 10.05 1.19 -4.65
C ASP A 445 10.58 1.62 -6.02
N HIS A 446 10.38 2.89 -6.39
CA HIS A 446 10.86 3.41 -7.68
C HIS A 446 12.36 3.23 -7.87
N ASP A 447 13.16 3.67 -6.89
CA ASP A 447 14.62 3.65 -6.98
C ASP A 447 15.19 2.24 -7.06
N VAL A 448 14.49 1.26 -6.47
CA VAL A 448 14.89 -0.14 -6.50
C VAL A 448 14.41 -0.83 -7.77
N TRP A 449 13.15 -0.63 -8.17
CA TRP A 449 12.49 -1.47 -9.16
C TRP A 449 12.17 -0.78 -10.48
N THR A 450 11.85 0.52 -10.49
CA THR A 450 11.34 1.19 -11.70
C THR A 450 12.21 2.34 -12.18
N ARG A 451 13.38 2.59 -11.58
CA ARG A 451 14.28 3.70 -11.94
C ARG A 451 14.68 3.74 -13.41
N THR A 452 14.80 2.58 -14.05
CA THR A 452 15.18 2.46 -15.48
C THR A 452 13.99 2.52 -16.43
N CYS A 453 12.77 2.69 -15.90
CA CYS A 453 11.56 2.80 -16.68
C CYS A 453 11.47 4.19 -17.32
N GLY A 454 11.52 4.25 -18.65
CA GLY A 454 11.50 5.52 -19.39
C GLY A 454 10.19 6.31 -19.30
N ASN A 455 9.10 5.68 -18.84
CA ASN A 455 7.77 6.29 -18.79
C ASN A 455 7.42 6.99 -17.46
N VAL A 456 8.34 6.98 -16.49
CA VAL A 456 8.18 7.69 -15.21
C VAL A 456 9.16 8.85 -15.11
N ARG A 457 8.71 9.95 -14.49
CA ARG A 457 9.59 11.03 -14.05
C ARG A 457 9.27 11.41 -12.61
N VAL A 458 10.31 11.53 -11.79
CA VAL A 458 10.18 11.95 -10.40
C VAL A 458 10.40 13.44 -10.30
N VAL A 459 9.53 14.13 -9.58
CA VAL A 459 9.64 15.58 -9.34
C VAL A 459 9.32 15.90 -7.88
N GLY A 460 9.97 16.92 -7.32
CA GLY A 460 9.83 17.27 -5.88
C GLY A 460 8.64 18.20 -5.57
N SER A 461 7.99 18.75 -6.58
CA SER A 461 6.90 19.73 -6.40
C SER A 461 5.79 19.56 -7.43
N ILE A 462 4.62 20.11 -7.11
CA ILE A 462 3.49 20.09 -8.05
C ILE A 462 3.71 21.06 -9.22
N GLU A 463 4.47 22.13 -8.98
CA GLU A 463 4.90 23.09 -9.99
C GLU A 463 5.80 22.42 -11.05
N ASP A 464 6.77 21.63 -10.62
CA ASP A 464 7.64 20.88 -11.52
C ASP A 464 6.85 19.82 -12.31
N ALA A 465 5.91 19.13 -11.64
CA ALA A 465 5.03 18.18 -12.30
C ALA A 465 4.18 18.85 -13.39
N TRP A 466 3.72 20.07 -13.11
CA TRP A 466 2.96 20.86 -14.06
C TRP A 466 3.81 21.30 -15.26
N ASP A 467 5.01 21.81 -15.01
CA ASP A 467 5.92 22.24 -16.08
C ASP A 467 6.29 21.07 -17.00
N MET A 468 6.52 19.90 -16.40
CA MET A 468 6.77 18.67 -17.14
C MET A 468 5.54 18.18 -17.90
N ALA A 469 4.34 18.27 -17.33
CA ALA A 469 3.10 17.94 -18.02
C ALA A 469 2.86 18.84 -19.24
N LYS A 470 3.12 20.14 -19.13
CA LYS A 470 3.07 21.07 -20.28
C LYS A 470 4.06 20.67 -21.37
N GLY A 471 5.31 20.37 -20.99
CA GLY A 471 6.33 19.89 -21.93
C GLY A 471 5.91 18.61 -22.64
N PHE A 472 5.39 17.64 -21.90
CA PHE A 472 4.87 16.37 -22.44
C PHE A 472 3.75 16.60 -23.46
N LEU A 473 2.75 17.41 -23.11
CA LEU A 473 1.61 17.69 -23.99
C LEU A 473 2.06 18.46 -25.23
N GLY A 474 2.94 19.45 -25.08
CA GLY A 474 3.51 20.18 -26.22
C GLY A 474 4.23 19.26 -27.21
N ALA A 475 5.05 18.33 -26.72
CA ALA A 475 5.82 17.41 -27.56
C ALA A 475 4.97 16.32 -28.24
N ASN A 476 3.86 15.90 -27.62
CA ASN A 476 3.07 14.75 -28.07
C ASN A 476 1.75 15.14 -28.77
N GLY A 477 1.69 16.34 -29.37
CA GLY A 477 0.48 16.81 -30.06
C GLY A 477 -0.72 17.02 -29.13
N GLY A 478 -0.46 17.18 -27.82
CA GLY A 478 -1.42 17.69 -26.83
C GLY A 478 -1.33 19.20 -26.66
N GLY A 479 -0.56 19.89 -27.52
CA GLY A 479 -0.48 21.34 -27.52
C GLY A 479 -1.85 21.98 -27.77
N LEU A 480 -2.23 22.87 -26.88
CA LEU A 480 -3.24 23.91 -27.06
C LEU A 480 -3.27 24.51 -28.47
N GLU A 481 -2.12 24.65 -29.11
CA GLU A 481 -1.96 25.24 -30.44
C GLU A 481 -2.54 24.37 -31.57
N TRP A 482 -2.65 23.05 -31.42
CA TRP A 482 -3.29 22.20 -32.42
C TRP A 482 -4.82 22.34 -32.39
N LEU A 483 -5.43 22.48 -31.20
CA LEU A 483 -6.85 22.79 -31.03
C LEU A 483 -7.20 24.23 -31.43
N VAL A 484 -6.25 25.16 -31.34
CA VAL A 484 -6.44 26.57 -31.71
C VAL A 484 -6.13 26.82 -33.19
N GLY A 485 -5.19 26.08 -33.78
CA GLY A 485 -4.68 26.27 -35.15
C GLY A 485 -5.58 25.75 -36.26
N GLU A 486 -6.40 24.72 -36.02
CA GLU A 486 -7.32 24.18 -37.05
C GLU A 486 -8.71 24.81 -37.04
N GLY A 487 -9.03 25.70 -36.10
CA GLY A 487 -10.38 26.30 -36.00
C GLY A 487 -11.51 25.30 -35.73
N ARG A 488 -11.19 24.02 -35.53
CA ARG A 488 -12.12 22.95 -35.21
C ARG A 488 -12.58 23.10 -33.76
N ARG A 489 -13.88 23.32 -33.57
CA ARG A 489 -14.49 23.27 -32.24
C ARG A 489 -14.57 21.79 -31.85
N GLY A 490 -14.39 21.47 -30.58
CA GLY A 490 -14.52 20.10 -30.06
C GLY A 490 -15.88 19.41 -30.29
N SER A 491 -16.84 20.05 -30.97
CA SER A 491 -18.04 19.43 -31.52
C SER A 491 -17.78 18.54 -32.73
N ASP A 492 -16.64 18.70 -33.41
CA ASP A 492 -16.40 18.10 -34.74
C ASP A 492 -15.61 16.79 -34.66
N MET A 493 -15.38 16.24 -33.45
CA MET A 493 -14.66 14.97 -33.22
C MET A 493 -15.57 13.83 -32.73
N VAL A 494 -16.87 13.89 -33.05
CA VAL A 494 -17.78 12.75 -32.92
C VAL A 494 -18.27 12.39 -34.31
N GLU A 495 -17.41 11.72 -35.08
CA GLU A 495 -17.72 10.77 -36.16
C GLU A 495 -16.46 10.55 -37.00
N GLU A 496 -15.76 9.44 -36.71
CA GLU A 496 -15.33 8.45 -37.71
C GLU A 496 -15.09 7.10 -37.03
#